data_AF-K2MYC8-F1
#
_entry.id   AF-K2MYC8-F1
#
_cell.length_a   1.000
_cell.length_b   1.000
_cell.length_c   1.000
_cell.angle_alpha   90.00
_cell.angle_beta   90.00
_cell.angle_gamma   90.00
#
_symmetry.space_group_name_H-M   'P 1'
#
loop_
_entity.id
_entity.type
_entity.pdbx_description
1 polymer ?
#
loop_
_entity_poly.entity_id
_entity_poly.type
_entity_poly.pdbx_seq_one_letter_code
_entity_poly.pdbx_strand_id
1 'polypeptide(L)'
;DGASGRDIAAELALTHEVVLAAGRSRRLFPERILGQSTWWWLHTLGLMRARPESTIGRVMRRADPFPDRDRSLDDLERRGVAVAKRLVSSQDRLAFFADGSKRVIDSVIWCIGYRDDSAWLQIPGSTRSNGSILQEGGLALPSYLTLIARVVISRNQAVISAA
;
A
#
# COMPACT_ATOMS: atom_id res chain seq x y z
N ASP A 1 -4.17 -4.66 4.63
CA ASP A 1 -4.68 -4.45 3.25
C ASP A 1 -3.95 -3.26 2.62
N GLY A 2 -4.34 -2.67 1.48
CA GLY A 2 -3.68 -1.48 0.92
C GLY A 2 -4.53 -0.76 -0.12
N ALA A 3 -4.17 0.46 -0.55
CA ALA A 3 -4.99 1.27 -1.46
C ALA A 3 -5.38 0.52 -2.74
N SER A 4 -4.42 -0.03 -3.47
CA SER A 4 -4.68 -0.83 -4.68
C SER A 4 -5.51 -2.09 -4.39
N GLY A 5 -5.28 -2.75 -3.25
CA GLY A 5 -6.05 -3.94 -2.88
C GLY A 5 -7.52 -3.63 -2.63
N ARG A 6 -7.81 -2.48 -2.00
CA ARG A 6 -9.18 -1.99 -1.80
C ARG A 6 -9.83 -1.52 -3.11
N ASP A 7 -9.05 -0.93 -4.01
CA ASP A 7 -9.50 -0.52 -5.34
C ASP A 7 -9.96 -1.73 -6.18
N ILE A 8 -9.11 -2.76 -6.25
CA ILE A 8 -9.41 -4.00 -6.97
C ILE A 8 -10.57 -4.74 -6.31
N ALA A 9 -10.62 -4.80 -4.96
CA ALA A 9 -11.67 -5.52 -4.26
C ALA A 9 -13.07 -4.97 -4.58
N ALA A 10 -13.28 -3.64 -4.54
CA ALA A 10 -14.61 -3.09 -4.84
C ALA A 10 -14.94 -3.04 -6.33
N GLU A 11 -13.95 -3.14 -7.24
CA GLU A 11 -14.23 -3.36 -8.66
C GLU A 11 -14.70 -4.79 -8.91
N LEU A 12 -14.00 -5.78 -8.35
CA LEU A 12 -14.35 -7.19 -8.51
C LEU A 12 -15.64 -7.58 -7.80
N ALA A 13 -15.99 -6.92 -6.70
CA ALA A 13 -17.25 -7.15 -5.98
C ALA A 13 -18.51 -6.94 -6.84
N LEU A 14 -18.38 -6.23 -7.97
CA LEU A 14 -19.47 -6.06 -8.94
C LEU A 14 -19.81 -7.34 -9.69
N THR A 15 -18.89 -8.30 -9.76
CA THR A 15 -18.99 -9.49 -10.62
C THR A 15 -18.61 -10.81 -9.93
N HIS A 16 -17.91 -10.76 -8.80
CA HIS A 16 -17.37 -11.92 -8.10
C HIS A 16 -17.61 -11.81 -6.59
N GLU A 17 -17.66 -12.96 -5.91
CA GLU A 17 -17.54 -13.00 -4.46
C GLU A 17 -16.09 -12.67 -4.06
N VAL A 18 -15.91 -11.61 -3.27
CA VAL A 18 -14.58 -11.09 -2.91
C VAL A 18 -14.36 -11.20 -1.41
N VAL A 19 -13.21 -11.76 -1.04
CA VAL A 19 -12.67 -11.69 0.32
C VAL A 19 -11.44 -10.79 0.31
N LEU A 20 -11.47 -9.73 1.12
CA LEU A 20 -10.30 -8.88 1.36
C LEU A 20 -9.61 -9.33 2.65
N ALA A 21 -8.46 -9.98 2.55
CA ALA A 21 -7.63 -10.24 3.73
C ALA A 21 -6.95 -8.93 4.18
N ALA A 22 -7.27 -8.48 5.38
CA ALA A 22 -6.72 -7.29 6.01
C ALA A 22 -5.80 -7.68 7.18
N GLY A 23 -4.52 -7.30 7.09
CA GLY A 23 -3.57 -7.41 8.20
C GLY A 23 -3.67 -6.24 9.18
N ARG A 24 -2.66 -5.35 9.21
CA ARG A 24 -2.64 -4.22 10.13
C ARG A 24 -3.77 -3.25 9.81
N SER A 25 -4.50 -2.78 10.84
CA SER A 25 -5.46 -1.69 10.69
C SER A 25 -4.75 -0.45 10.17
N ARG A 26 -5.21 0.06 9.02
CA ARG A 26 -4.74 1.30 8.41
C ARG A 26 -5.72 2.42 8.71
N ARG A 27 -5.18 3.61 8.99
CA ARG A 27 -6.00 4.82 9.14
C ARG A 27 -6.13 5.47 7.78
N LEU A 28 -7.36 5.53 7.29
CA LEU A 28 -7.69 6.37 6.14
C LEU A 28 -7.93 7.79 6.62
N PHE A 29 -7.75 8.75 5.73
CA PHE A 29 -8.14 10.13 5.98
C PHE A 29 -9.13 10.59 4.91
N PRO A 30 -10.06 11.50 5.23
CA PRO A 30 -11.06 11.96 4.28
C PRO A 30 -10.41 12.52 3.01
N GLU A 31 -10.98 12.25 1.83
CA GLU A 31 -10.51 12.91 0.60
C GLU A 31 -10.69 14.43 0.66
N ARG A 32 -11.71 14.92 1.38
CA ARG A 32 -12.02 16.33 1.56
C ARG A 32 -12.22 16.69 3.04
N ILE A 33 -11.65 17.82 3.45
CA ILE A 33 -11.81 18.43 4.78
C ILE A 33 -12.36 19.84 4.55
N LEU A 34 -13.50 20.19 5.17
CA LEU A 34 -14.16 21.49 5.02
C LEU A 34 -14.35 21.92 3.55
N GLY A 35 -14.74 20.97 2.69
CA GLY A 35 -15.00 21.22 1.27
C GLY A 35 -13.76 21.28 0.37
N GLN A 36 -12.55 21.37 0.94
CA GLN A 36 -11.29 21.36 0.18
C GLN A 36 -10.63 19.98 0.22
N SER A 37 -9.88 19.62 -0.82
CA SER A 37 -9.18 18.33 -0.84
C SER A 37 -8.11 18.27 0.25
N THR A 38 -7.84 17.08 0.79
CA THR A 38 -6.74 16.92 1.74
C THR A 38 -5.39 17.32 1.11
N TRP A 39 -5.24 17.13 -0.20
CA TRP A 39 -4.10 17.64 -0.95
C TRP A 39 -3.97 19.17 -0.87
N TRP A 40 -5.09 19.90 -1.01
CA TRP A 40 -5.11 21.35 -0.83
C TRP A 40 -4.66 21.74 0.57
N TRP A 41 -5.14 21.06 1.62
CA TRP A 41 -4.71 21.33 3.00
C TRP A 41 -3.23 21.04 3.23
N LEU A 42 -2.73 19.90 2.74
CA LEU A 42 -1.32 19.54 2.84
C LEU A 42 -0.42 20.57 2.15
N HIS A 43 -0.87 21.12 1.04
CA HIS A 43 -0.18 22.19 0.33
C HIS A 43 -0.25 23.51 1.11
N THR A 44 -1.45 23.96 1.50
CA THR A 44 -1.69 25.23 2.21
C THR A 44 -0.98 25.29 3.56
N LEU A 45 -0.94 24.18 4.30
CA LEU A 45 -0.25 24.08 5.59
C LEU A 45 1.27 23.85 5.43
N GLY A 46 1.79 23.80 4.20
CA GLY A 46 3.22 23.57 3.93
C GLY A 46 3.72 22.16 4.30
N LEU A 47 2.82 21.24 4.62
CA LEU A 47 3.15 19.86 5.02
C LEU A 47 3.78 19.06 3.88
N MET A 48 3.48 19.43 2.64
CA MET A 48 4.17 18.93 1.45
C MET A 48 5.67 19.19 1.44
N ARG A 49 6.13 20.24 2.12
CA ARG A 49 7.54 20.63 2.21
C ARG A 49 8.20 20.10 3.49
N ALA A 50 7.46 19.34 4.31
CA ALA A 50 7.99 18.80 5.55
C ALA A 50 9.11 17.82 5.26
N ARG A 51 10.30 18.09 5.81
CA ARG A 51 11.45 17.19 5.68
C ARG A 51 11.10 15.83 6.28
N PRO A 52 11.49 14.70 5.65
CA PRO A 52 11.23 13.39 6.20
C PRO A 52 11.73 13.27 7.66
N GLU A 53 12.86 13.86 7.99
CA GLU A 53 13.52 13.76 9.29
C GLU A 53 12.80 14.55 10.39
N SER A 54 11.91 15.48 10.02
CA SER A 54 11.14 16.28 10.97
C SER A 54 10.17 15.44 11.80
N THR A 55 9.77 15.94 12.97
CA THR A 55 8.79 15.24 13.83
C THR A 55 7.50 14.94 13.07
N ILE A 56 6.98 15.91 12.31
CA ILE A 56 5.76 15.72 11.52
C ILE A 56 5.97 14.74 10.36
N GLY A 57 7.11 14.80 9.67
CA GLY A 57 7.45 13.86 8.60
C GLY A 57 7.58 12.42 9.09
N ARG A 58 8.19 12.21 10.28
CA ARG A 58 8.26 10.88 10.92
C ARG A 58 6.88 10.36 11.32
N VAL A 59 6.02 11.22 11.84
CA VAL A 59 4.64 10.86 12.19
C VAL A 59 3.84 10.46 10.94
N MET A 60 3.90 11.26 9.87
CA MET A 60 3.22 10.96 8.61
C MET A 60 3.69 9.64 7.99
N ARG A 61 5.01 9.37 7.97
CA ARG A 61 5.52 8.07 7.48
C ARG A 61 5.06 6.87 8.31
N ARG A 62 4.98 7.02 9.64
CA ARG A 62 4.51 5.93 10.52
C ARG A 62 3.02 5.66 10.38
N ALA A 63 2.24 6.71 10.13
CA ALA A 63 0.81 6.62 9.92
C ALA A 63 0.46 5.95 8.58
N ASP A 64 1.35 6.03 7.57
CA ASP A 64 1.13 5.58 6.19
C ASP A 64 -0.29 5.93 5.68
N PRO A 65 -0.71 7.21 5.83
CA PRO A 65 -2.07 7.60 5.54
C PRO A 65 -2.26 7.62 4.03
N PHE A 66 -3.34 7.03 3.52
CA PHE A 66 -3.80 7.24 2.15
C PHE A 66 -5.25 7.75 2.13
N PRO A 67 -5.64 8.53 1.12
CA PRO A 67 -6.98 9.11 1.05
C PRO A 67 -8.02 8.01 1.01
N ASP A 68 -9.09 8.20 1.80
CA ASP A 68 -10.30 7.41 1.68
C ASP A 68 -11.07 7.86 0.46
N ARG A 69 -11.17 6.99 -0.55
CA ARG A 69 -11.90 7.21 -1.80
C ARG A 69 -13.18 6.38 -1.81
N ASP A 70 -13.93 6.45 -0.72
CA ASP A 70 -15.06 5.56 -0.43
C ASP A 70 -14.65 4.07 -0.44
N ARG A 71 -13.47 3.81 0.11
CA ARG A 71 -12.84 2.48 0.16
C ARG A 71 -12.48 2.11 1.60
N SER A 72 -13.16 2.67 2.60
CA SER A 72 -13.09 2.19 3.98
C SER A 72 -13.49 0.71 4.07
N LEU A 73 -13.13 0.03 5.16
CA LEU A 73 -13.55 -1.37 5.32
C LEU A 73 -15.09 -1.44 5.35
N ASP A 74 -15.72 -0.51 6.05
CA ASP A 74 -17.18 -0.36 6.13
C ASP A 74 -17.81 -0.07 4.75
N ASP A 75 -17.17 0.73 3.88
CA ASP A 75 -17.64 0.94 2.50
C ASP A 75 -17.53 -0.33 1.66
N LEU A 76 -16.45 -1.09 1.83
CA LEU A 76 -16.23 -2.34 1.12
C LEU A 76 -17.22 -3.42 1.56
N GLU A 77 -17.48 -3.55 2.85
CA GLU A 77 -18.48 -4.46 3.40
C GLU A 77 -19.88 -4.09 2.89
N ARG A 78 -20.24 -2.80 2.83
CA ARG A 78 -21.49 -2.33 2.21
C ARG A 78 -21.60 -2.66 0.72
N ARG A 79 -20.47 -2.84 0.03
CA ARG A 79 -20.40 -3.27 -1.38
C ARG A 79 -20.34 -4.80 -1.54
N GLY A 80 -20.50 -5.57 -0.47
CA GLY A 80 -20.49 -7.04 -0.50
C GLY A 80 -19.11 -7.68 -0.42
N VAL A 81 -18.05 -6.91 -0.14
CA VAL A 81 -16.72 -7.48 0.10
C VAL A 81 -16.66 -8.05 1.51
N ALA A 82 -16.35 -9.34 1.64
CA ALA A 82 -16.12 -9.93 2.95
C ALA A 82 -14.70 -9.57 3.45
N VAL A 83 -14.60 -8.93 4.61
CA VAL A 83 -13.30 -8.63 5.23
C VAL A 83 -12.88 -9.80 6.11
N ALA A 84 -11.65 -10.29 5.92
CA ALA A 84 -11.05 -11.34 6.74
C ALA A 84 -9.75 -10.84 7.39
N LYS A 85 -9.27 -11.55 8.42
CA LYS A 85 -7.92 -11.30 8.96
C LYS A 85 -6.85 -11.59 7.91
N ARG A 86 -5.60 -11.27 8.23
CA ARG A 86 -4.44 -11.54 7.36
C ARG A 86 -4.44 -12.99 6.89
N LEU A 87 -4.30 -13.20 5.58
CA LEU A 87 -4.04 -14.53 5.05
C LEU A 87 -2.67 -15.02 5.52
N VAL A 88 -2.61 -16.26 5.99
CA VAL A 88 -1.39 -16.92 6.47
C VAL A 88 -0.84 -17.84 5.40
N SER A 89 -1.70 -18.64 4.78
CA SER A 89 -1.32 -19.59 3.74
C SER A 89 -2.52 -19.93 2.85
N SER A 90 -2.25 -20.55 1.71
CA SER A 90 -3.26 -21.19 0.87
C SER A 90 -2.75 -22.56 0.43
N GLN A 91 -3.63 -23.55 0.43
CA GLN A 91 -3.36 -24.90 -0.07
C GLN A 91 -4.52 -25.32 -0.96
N ASP A 92 -4.21 -25.72 -2.19
CA ASP A 92 -5.20 -26.05 -3.23
C ASP A 92 -6.22 -24.91 -3.38
N ARG A 93 -7.48 -25.18 -3.01
CA ARG A 93 -8.60 -24.22 -3.06
C ARG A 93 -8.96 -23.67 -1.67
N LEU A 94 -8.11 -23.83 -0.67
CA LEU A 94 -8.35 -23.35 0.69
C LEU A 94 -7.39 -22.22 1.07
N ALA A 95 -7.95 -21.12 1.53
CA ALA A 95 -7.25 -20.02 2.19
C ALA A 95 -7.34 -20.18 3.71
N PHE A 96 -6.22 -19.97 4.41
CA PHE A 96 -6.11 -20.01 5.88
C PHE A 96 -5.77 -18.62 6.41
N PHE A 97 -6.54 -18.14 7.37
CA PHE A 97 -6.41 -16.78 7.93
C PHE A 97 -5.85 -16.80 9.35
N ALA A 98 -5.34 -15.65 9.80
CA ALA A 98 -4.65 -15.51 11.08
C ALA A 98 -5.54 -15.73 12.31
N ASP A 99 -6.85 -15.68 12.16
CA ASP A 99 -7.83 -16.04 13.20
C ASP A 99 -8.16 -17.54 13.23
N GLY A 100 -7.50 -18.35 12.39
CA GLY A 100 -7.78 -19.78 12.25
C GLY A 100 -8.96 -20.11 11.34
N SER A 101 -9.66 -19.10 10.81
CA SER A 101 -10.73 -19.34 9.83
C SER A 101 -10.16 -19.84 8.49
N LYS A 102 -11.01 -20.53 7.74
CA LYS A 102 -10.70 -21.04 6.40
C LYS A 102 -11.80 -20.70 5.42
N ARG A 103 -11.44 -20.47 4.15
CA ARG A 103 -12.41 -20.24 3.07
C ARG A 103 -12.00 -20.96 1.79
N VAL A 104 -12.99 -21.40 1.03
CA VAL A 104 -12.76 -21.91 -0.33
C VAL A 104 -12.54 -20.71 -1.26
N ILE A 105 -11.53 -20.81 -2.12
CA ILE A 105 -11.10 -19.76 -3.05
C ILE A 105 -10.77 -20.38 -4.41
N ASP A 106 -11.14 -19.69 -5.48
CA ASP A 106 -10.78 -20.03 -6.87
C ASP A 106 -9.53 -19.31 -7.33
N SER A 107 -9.40 -18.07 -6.89
CA SER A 107 -8.45 -17.11 -7.39
C SER A 107 -8.30 -16.00 -6.38
N VAL A 108 -7.24 -15.26 -6.61
CA VAL A 108 -6.41 -14.86 -5.51
C VAL A 108 -5.50 -13.82 -6.20
N ILE A 109 -5.48 -12.52 -5.79
CA ILE A 109 -4.68 -11.37 -6.34
C ILE A 109 -3.82 -10.56 -5.31
N TRP A 110 -2.47 -10.64 -5.29
CA TRP A 110 -1.62 -10.06 -4.24
C TRP A 110 -1.44 -8.56 -4.38
N CYS A 111 -1.85 -7.85 -3.33
CA CYS A 111 -1.75 -6.40 -3.23
C CYS A 111 -0.90 -5.98 -2.02
N ILE A 112 0.21 -6.71 -1.79
CA ILE A 112 1.10 -6.53 -0.63
C ILE A 112 2.17 -5.43 -0.81
N GLY A 113 2.03 -4.62 -1.87
CA GLY A 113 3.03 -3.64 -2.27
C GLY A 113 4.13 -4.26 -3.12
N TYR A 114 5.20 -3.50 -3.29
CA TYR A 114 6.33 -3.86 -4.13
C TYR A 114 7.65 -3.58 -3.42
N ARG A 115 8.72 -4.23 -3.88
CA ARG A 115 10.09 -3.93 -3.48
C ARG A 115 10.80 -3.30 -4.66
N ASP A 116 11.64 -2.31 -4.39
CA ASP A 116 12.52 -1.74 -5.40
C ASP A 116 13.47 -2.83 -5.92
N ASP A 117 13.55 -2.98 -7.25
CA ASP A 117 14.64 -3.70 -7.88
C ASP A 117 15.74 -2.69 -8.19
N SER A 118 16.77 -2.66 -7.35
CA SER A 118 17.93 -1.78 -7.49
C SER A 118 19.12 -2.47 -8.15
N ALA A 119 18.97 -3.70 -8.66
CA ALA A 119 20.07 -4.44 -9.29
C ALA A 119 20.62 -3.77 -10.54
N TRP A 120 19.85 -2.88 -11.19
CA TRP A 120 20.34 -2.05 -12.29
C TRP A 120 21.27 -0.92 -11.83
N LEU A 121 21.17 -0.50 -10.57
CA LEU A 121 21.93 0.61 -10.00
C LEU A 121 23.28 0.11 -9.45
N GLN A 122 24.20 -0.20 -10.37
CA GLN A 122 25.55 -0.71 -10.07
C GLN A 122 26.55 0.39 -9.69
N ILE A 123 26.10 1.37 -8.89
CA ILE A 123 26.92 2.48 -8.42
C ILE A 123 27.34 2.22 -6.97
N PRO A 124 28.65 2.14 -6.66
CA PRO A 124 29.10 1.97 -5.28
C PRO A 124 28.55 3.06 -4.35
N GLY A 125 28.01 2.66 -3.20
CA GLY A 125 27.45 3.58 -2.21
C GLY A 125 26.04 4.13 -2.54
N SER A 126 25.39 3.64 -3.59
CA SER A 126 24.04 4.08 -4.00
C SER A 126 22.88 3.27 -3.43
N THR A 127 23.18 2.15 -2.77
CA THR A 127 22.18 1.27 -2.17
C THR A 127 22.56 0.93 -0.74
N ARG A 128 21.54 0.72 0.11
CA ARG A 128 21.70 0.15 1.45
C ARG A 128 21.86 -1.36 1.36
N SER A 129 22.32 -1.98 2.46
CA SER A 129 22.47 -3.43 2.57
C SER A 129 21.17 -4.23 2.35
N ASN A 130 20.00 -3.60 2.51
CA ASN A 130 18.69 -4.20 2.25
C ASN A 130 18.20 -4.01 0.78
N GLY A 131 19.05 -3.49 -0.11
CA GLY A 131 18.74 -3.22 -1.51
C GLY A 131 17.94 -1.94 -1.77
N SER A 132 17.55 -1.16 -0.75
CA SER A 132 16.90 0.12 -0.96
C SER A 132 17.88 1.19 -1.44
N ILE A 133 17.44 2.05 -2.36
CA ILE A 133 18.25 3.14 -2.90
C ILE A 133 18.54 4.17 -1.79
N LEU A 134 19.81 4.57 -1.65
CA LEU A 134 20.24 5.67 -0.77
C LEU A 134 19.87 7.01 -1.40
N GLN A 135 19.06 7.79 -0.69
CA GLN A 135 18.65 9.11 -1.13
C GLN A 135 18.55 10.11 0.03
N GLU A 136 18.77 11.39 -0.28
CA GLU A 136 18.54 12.53 0.60
C GLU A 136 17.77 13.60 -0.17
N GLY A 137 16.59 14.00 0.31
CA GLY A 137 15.76 15.02 -0.35
C GLY A 137 15.31 14.69 -1.78
N GLY A 138 15.29 13.42 -2.18
CA GLY A 138 14.96 12.98 -3.55
C GLY A 138 16.16 12.87 -4.51
N LEU A 139 17.36 13.16 -4.03
CA LEU A 139 18.61 12.93 -4.77
C LEU A 139 19.16 11.56 -4.39
N ALA A 140 19.46 10.71 -5.39
CA ALA A 140 20.21 9.49 -5.14
C ALA A 140 21.65 9.86 -4.79
N LEU A 141 22.24 9.11 -3.86
CA LEU A 141 23.65 9.26 -3.52
C LEU A 141 24.48 8.25 -4.32
N PRO A 142 25.67 8.64 -4.83
CA PRO A 142 26.25 9.98 -4.85
C PRO A 142 25.46 10.96 -5.75
N SER A 143 25.48 12.24 -5.38
CA SER A 143 24.55 13.33 -5.78
C SER A 143 24.50 13.73 -7.26
N TYR A 144 25.04 12.92 -8.18
CA TYR A 144 24.93 13.13 -9.63
C TYR A 144 23.70 12.45 -10.25
N LEU A 145 22.85 11.80 -9.44
CA LEU A 145 21.69 11.03 -9.91
C LEU A 145 20.38 11.57 -9.30
N THR A 146 19.45 12.00 -10.15
CA THR A 146 18.09 12.37 -9.76
C THR A 146 17.12 11.26 -10.15
N LEU A 147 16.42 10.67 -9.17
CA LEU A 147 15.38 9.67 -9.43
C LEU A 147 14.03 10.35 -9.68
N ILE A 148 13.61 10.38 -10.94
CA ILE A 148 12.31 10.97 -11.35
C ILE A 148 11.17 9.93 -11.27
N ALA A 149 11.48 8.64 -11.34
CA ALA A 149 10.52 7.55 -11.18
C ALA A 149 11.19 6.28 -10.67
N ARG A 150 10.43 5.44 -9.94
CA ARG A 150 10.85 4.09 -9.54
C ARG A 150 10.33 3.09 -10.57
N VAL A 151 11.23 2.29 -11.15
CA VAL A 151 10.82 1.14 -11.98
C VAL A 151 10.48 0.01 -11.03
N VAL A 152 9.20 -0.39 -11.04
CA VAL A 152 8.68 -1.44 -10.18
C VAL A 152 8.37 -2.65 -11.07
N ILE A 153 9.15 -3.72 -10.93
CA ILE A 153 8.91 -4.98 -11.62
C ILE A 153 8.27 -5.95 -10.61
N SER A 154 6.98 -6.24 -10.77
CA SER A 154 6.28 -7.27 -9.99
C SER A 154 6.38 -8.60 -10.72
N ARG A 155 6.98 -9.62 -10.10
CA ARG A 155 6.93 -11.01 -10.56
C ARG A 155 5.99 -11.84 -9.69
N ASN A 156 5.06 -12.50 -10.37
CA ASN A 156 4.25 -13.69 -10.04
C ASN A 156 3.21 -13.70 -8.89
N GLN A 157 1.97 -13.92 -9.31
CA GLN A 157 0.93 -14.80 -8.73
C GLN A 157 0.26 -14.41 -7.41
N ALA A 158 -0.56 -13.36 -7.44
CA ALA A 158 -1.98 -13.36 -7.08
C ALA A 158 -2.46 -14.14 -5.77
N VAL A 159 -2.94 -13.49 -4.62
CA VAL A 159 -4.05 -13.68 -3.55
C VAL A 159 -4.60 -12.32 -3.03
N ILE A 160 -5.93 -11.98 -2.99
CA ILE A 160 -6.43 -10.71 -2.37
C ILE A 160 -6.30 -10.82 -0.86
N SER A 161 -5.07 -10.61 -0.45
CA SER A 161 -4.61 -10.51 0.91
C SER A 161 -3.63 -9.37 0.90
N ALA A 162 -3.83 -8.43 1.81
CA ALA A 162 -2.93 -7.33 1.95
C ALA A 162 -2.55 -7.12 3.42
N ALA A 163 -1.26 -6.86 3.62
CA ALA A 163 -0.55 -6.81 4.89
C ALA A 163 -1.07 -5.75 5.86
#